data_AF-A0A7W9S169-F1
#
_entry.id   AF-A0A7W9S169-F1
#
_cell.length_a   1.000
_cell.length_b   1.000
_cell.length_c   1.000
_cell.angle_alpha   90.00
_cell.angle_beta   90.00
_cell.angle_gamma   90.00
#
_symmetry.space_group_name_H-M   'P 1'
#
loop_
_entity.id
_entity.type
_entity.pdbx_description
1 polymer ?
#
loop_
_entity_poly.entity_id
_entity_poly.type
_entity_poly.pdbx_seq_one_letter_code
_entity_poly.pdbx_strand_id
1 'polypeptide(L)'
;MYKALLIPEANSPKSFEVKMSENADQESGVSLSDIFWRLWKWRGLVVFIPLLLVGVAVLAIVFSALGQSRQVIYLVSLRNIENQRYPNGSEFSPRDLLVPEVLTEIRRLYDIPADINLNDAISVAYDSPISSGIAKSYQDRLSARNLSQAEIQALNQSYLEELRTSMRSALRITVDYPLLGLDSERGLALAADVSRLWSLVYTTKYRIFTDRGLADLAVTRTEEDLETTASILIANNRVSAMVEGVNKFLEDNRLSMLRVANGVSPADLLIELRNFQAIYFNVLKARAFQSGDTAAQAYMNRLRLDIAEKNRQIEASDAALKGLGDYQRSGRSEQVSQAPVMQTEQASTIQIGDSAFSSIVELAERGSYAGLVKQVLDERRGLMNELAALEKERESATIGGNEITITTNFVGDAAAALNTLTSQYSQMLRLAEDQLRTRGGELFEPLLGPRLGDSPLISLRSLMIVAAAGLAGLLLSVTGVLIAGSIRRPPPSNA
;
A
#
# COMPACT_ATOMS: atom_id res chain seq x y z
N MET A 1 -30.56 -72.47 -34.35
CA MET A 1 -31.71 -73.09 -35.04
C MET A 1 -32.31 -74.12 -34.07
N TYR A 2 -33.64 -74.20 -33.96
CA TYR A 2 -34.51 -75.14 -33.20
C TYR A 2 -33.84 -76.26 -32.32
N LYS A 3 -34.15 -76.42 -31.02
CA LYS A 3 -35.38 -77.07 -30.44
C LYS A 3 -35.54 -78.50 -31.02
N ALA A 4 -35.47 -79.62 -30.30
CA ALA A 4 -36.29 -80.13 -29.20
C ALA A 4 -35.72 -81.54 -28.79
N LEU A 5 -35.64 -82.01 -27.52
CA LEU A 5 -36.67 -82.49 -26.55
C LEU A 5 -36.90 -84.03 -26.61
N LEU A 6 -37.14 -84.68 -25.45
CA LEU A 6 -37.49 -86.11 -25.15
C LEU A 6 -36.31 -87.13 -25.10
N ILE A 7 -35.94 -87.84 -23.99
CA ILE A 7 -36.68 -88.58 -22.91
C ILE A 7 -37.59 -89.68 -23.49
N PRO A 8 -37.73 -90.92 -22.94
CA PRO A 8 -37.18 -91.52 -21.70
C PRO A 8 -36.09 -92.60 -22.03
N GLU A 9 -35.74 -93.64 -21.25
CA GLU A 9 -36.22 -94.18 -19.96
C GLU A 9 -35.08 -94.89 -19.17
N ALA A 10 -35.41 -95.67 -18.14
CA ALA A 10 -34.47 -96.33 -17.22
C ALA A 10 -34.40 -97.86 -17.41
N ASN A 11 -33.23 -98.45 -17.12
CA ASN A 11 -33.20 -99.62 -16.23
C ASN A 11 -31.82 -99.79 -15.56
N SER A 12 -31.81 -100.12 -14.27
CA SER A 12 -30.62 -100.62 -13.55
C SER A 12 -30.76 -102.13 -13.36
N PRO A 13 -29.67 -102.89 -13.16
CA PRO A 13 -29.41 -103.27 -11.77
C PRO A 13 -27.92 -103.50 -11.36
N LYS A 14 -27.62 -103.02 -10.14
CA LYS A 14 -26.84 -103.68 -9.08
C LYS A 14 -25.43 -104.28 -9.34
N SER A 15 -24.46 -103.55 -8.78
CA SER A 15 -23.41 -104.00 -7.84
C SER A 15 -22.32 -105.01 -8.25
N PHE A 16 -21.07 -104.52 -8.20
CA PHE A 16 -19.88 -105.30 -7.80
C PHE A 16 -18.91 -104.39 -7.04
N GLU A 17 -18.27 -104.87 -5.98
CA GLU A 17 -17.16 -104.18 -5.28
C GLU A 17 -15.81 -104.48 -5.94
N VAL A 18 -14.91 -103.48 -6.03
CA VAL A 18 -13.46 -103.58 -5.72
C VAL A 18 -12.95 -102.17 -5.32
N LYS A 19 -12.03 -102.09 -4.35
CA LYS A 19 -11.37 -100.86 -3.85
C LYS A 19 -10.30 -100.32 -4.82
N MET A 20 -10.00 -99.01 -4.81
CA MET A 20 -8.78 -98.40 -4.20
C MET A 20 -8.61 -96.90 -4.58
N SER A 21 -7.85 -96.14 -3.77
CA SER A 21 -7.48 -94.71 -3.87
C SER A 21 -8.65 -93.70 -3.80
N GLU A 22 -8.77 -92.79 -2.83
CA GLU A 22 -7.78 -91.91 -2.16
C GLU A 22 -7.39 -90.68 -2.99
N ASN A 23 -8.17 -89.60 -2.79
CA ASN A 23 -7.76 -88.21 -2.57
C ASN A 23 -8.92 -87.28 -2.95
N ALA A 24 -9.77 -86.98 -1.98
CA ALA A 24 -10.74 -85.90 -2.06
C ALA A 24 -10.13 -84.68 -1.37
N ASP A 25 -9.52 -83.78 -2.14
CA ASP A 25 -9.14 -82.44 -1.66
C ASP A 25 -10.41 -81.66 -1.28
N GLN A 26 -10.77 -81.71 0.01
CA GLN A 26 -11.76 -80.79 0.57
C GLN A 26 -11.08 -79.46 0.87
N GLU A 27 -11.35 -78.48 0.01
CA GLU A 27 -11.00 -77.07 0.21
C GLU A 27 -11.45 -76.62 1.62
N SER A 28 -10.48 -76.24 2.46
CA SER A 28 -10.73 -75.75 3.81
C SER A 28 -11.23 -74.30 3.79
N GLY A 29 -12.44 -74.09 3.25
CA GLY A 29 -13.14 -72.81 3.29
C GLY A 29 -13.49 -72.42 4.73
N VAL A 30 -12.92 -71.32 5.22
CA VAL A 30 -13.21 -70.82 6.57
C VAL A 30 -14.67 -70.33 6.63
N SER A 31 -15.53 -71.07 7.34
CA SER A 31 -16.94 -70.73 7.43
C SER A 31 -17.17 -69.40 8.16
N LEU A 32 -17.98 -68.53 7.55
CA LEU A 32 -18.42 -67.25 8.14
C LEU A 32 -19.16 -67.44 9.47
N SER A 33 -19.81 -68.59 9.69
CA SER A 33 -20.49 -68.92 10.96
C SER A 33 -19.53 -69.05 12.14
N ASP A 34 -18.34 -69.60 11.90
CA ASP A 34 -17.33 -69.84 12.95
C ASP A 34 -16.64 -68.53 13.33
N ILE A 35 -16.41 -67.65 12.35
CA ILE A 35 -15.92 -66.28 12.58
C ILE A 35 -16.93 -65.52 13.47
N PHE A 36 -18.23 -65.59 13.15
CA PHE A 36 -19.28 -64.92 13.92
C PHE A 36 -19.33 -65.39 15.38
N TRP A 37 -19.34 -66.71 15.63
CA TRP A 37 -19.36 -67.26 16.99
C TRP A 37 -18.09 -66.96 17.80
N ARG A 38 -16.92 -66.83 17.14
CA ARG A 38 -15.67 -66.40 17.77
C ARG A 38 -15.72 -64.94 18.20
N LEU A 39 -16.20 -64.03 17.34
CA LEU A 39 -16.44 -62.63 17.69
C LEU A 39 -17.44 -62.51 18.86
N TRP A 40 -18.54 -63.27 18.84
CA TRP A 40 -19.57 -63.19 19.87
C TRP A 40 -19.08 -63.59 21.27
N LYS A 41 -18.20 -64.61 21.37
CA LYS A 41 -17.55 -64.98 22.65
C LYS A 41 -16.66 -63.87 23.23
N TRP A 42 -16.10 -63.00 22.38
CA TRP A 42 -15.25 -61.87 22.77
C TRP A 42 -15.95 -60.51 22.66
N ARG A 43 -17.30 -60.49 22.62
CA ARG A 43 -18.13 -59.27 22.46
C ARG A 43 -17.72 -58.08 23.35
N GLY A 44 -17.27 -58.34 24.58
CA GLY A 44 -16.77 -57.30 25.48
C GLY A 44 -15.52 -56.60 24.93
N LEU A 45 -14.55 -57.35 24.41
CA LEU A 45 -13.30 -56.83 23.85
C LEU A 45 -13.52 -56.13 22.50
N VAL A 46 -14.43 -56.66 21.66
CA VAL A 46 -14.82 -56.07 20.37
C VAL A 46 -15.51 -54.71 20.53
N VAL A 47 -16.24 -54.49 21.62
CA VAL A 47 -16.86 -53.18 21.95
C VAL A 47 -15.90 -52.26 22.71
N PHE A 48 -15.12 -52.81 23.65
CA PHE A 48 -14.29 -52.00 24.56
C PHE A 48 -13.09 -51.35 23.87
N ILE A 49 -12.41 -52.04 22.93
CA ILE A 49 -11.25 -51.49 22.21
C ILE A 49 -11.62 -50.24 21.36
N PRO A 50 -12.64 -50.26 20.48
CA PRO A 50 -13.04 -49.06 19.75
C PRO A 50 -13.58 -47.96 20.67
N LEU A 51 -14.31 -48.30 21.75
CA LEU A 51 -14.77 -47.31 22.72
C LEU A 51 -13.59 -46.59 23.40
N LEU A 52 -12.55 -47.32 23.79
CA LEU A 52 -11.35 -46.78 24.41
C LEU A 52 -10.57 -45.89 23.42
N LEU A 53 -10.40 -46.32 22.17
CA LEU A 53 -9.73 -45.52 21.14
C LEU A 53 -10.50 -44.25 20.77
N VAL A 54 -11.83 -44.30 20.71
CA VAL A 54 -12.68 -43.11 20.57
C VAL A 54 -12.53 -42.20 21.80
N GLY A 55 -12.52 -42.75 23.01
CA GLY A 55 -12.31 -41.98 24.25
C GLY A 55 -10.95 -41.26 24.28
N VAL A 56 -9.87 -41.93 23.87
CA VAL A 56 -8.53 -41.35 23.74
C VAL A 56 -8.50 -40.28 22.64
N ALA A 57 -9.16 -40.51 21.49
CA ALA A 57 -9.25 -39.51 20.42
C ALA A 57 -10.02 -38.26 20.87
N VAL A 58 -11.12 -38.41 21.61
CA VAL A 58 -11.87 -37.30 22.20
C VAL A 58 -11.03 -36.54 23.23
N LEU A 59 -10.31 -37.24 24.12
CA LEU A 59 -9.36 -36.62 25.05
C LEU A 59 -8.25 -35.85 24.33
N ALA A 60 -7.65 -36.42 23.28
CA ALA A 60 -6.64 -35.75 22.47
C ALA A 60 -7.20 -34.51 21.74
N ILE A 61 -8.46 -34.55 21.30
CA ILE A 61 -9.13 -33.39 20.70
C ILE A 61 -9.38 -32.31 21.75
N VAL A 62 -9.86 -32.65 22.95
CA VAL A 62 -10.02 -31.69 24.06
C VAL A 62 -8.66 -31.06 24.44
N PHE A 63 -7.60 -31.86 24.58
CA PHE A 63 -6.25 -31.35 24.83
C PHE A 63 -5.71 -30.47 23.69
N SER A 64 -6.03 -30.77 22.42
CA SER A 64 -5.63 -29.93 21.30
C SER A 64 -6.49 -28.66 21.16
N ALA A 65 -7.76 -28.70 21.56
CA ALA A 65 -8.66 -27.54 21.58
C ALA A 65 -8.23 -26.53 22.66
N LEU A 66 -7.70 -27.00 23.80
CA LEU A 66 -7.02 -26.14 24.78
C LEU A 66 -5.80 -25.39 24.19
N GLY A 67 -5.28 -25.82 23.04
CA GLY A 67 -4.19 -25.17 22.29
C GLY A 67 -4.61 -24.44 20.99
N GLN A 68 -5.90 -24.32 20.66
CA GLN A 68 -6.36 -23.61 19.45
C GLN A 68 -6.48 -22.09 19.64
N SER A 69 -6.54 -21.36 18.52
CA SER A 69 -6.04 -19.98 18.36
C SER A 69 -6.33 -19.00 19.51
N ARG A 70 -5.34 -18.86 20.38
CA ARG A 70 -5.28 -17.83 21.42
C ARG A 70 -4.68 -16.52 20.88
N GLN A 71 -5.14 -16.11 19.71
CA GLN A 71 -4.67 -14.89 19.04
C GLN A 71 -5.82 -13.89 18.97
N VAL A 72 -5.52 -12.63 19.29
CA VAL A 72 -6.42 -11.50 19.07
C VAL A 72 -6.15 -10.92 17.69
N ILE A 73 -7.21 -10.58 16.97
CA ILE A 73 -7.19 -9.88 15.69
C ILE A 73 -7.90 -8.54 15.86
N TYR A 74 -7.27 -7.46 15.43
CA TYR A 74 -7.83 -6.12 15.41
C TYR A 74 -7.63 -5.50 14.03
N LEU A 75 -8.66 -4.86 13.47
CA LEU A 75 -8.59 -4.24 12.14
C LEU A 75 -8.86 -2.74 12.23
N VAL A 76 -7.93 -1.95 11.67
CA VAL A 76 -8.01 -0.49 11.65
C VAL A 76 -7.87 0.02 10.22
N SER A 77 -8.66 1.03 9.86
CA SER A 77 -8.41 1.85 8.68
C SER A 77 -7.30 2.83 9.02
N LEU A 78 -6.43 3.12 8.06
CA LEU A 78 -5.51 4.24 8.13
C LEU A 78 -6.28 5.54 7.84
N ARG A 79 -5.87 6.62 8.50
CA ARG A 79 -6.34 7.99 8.27
C ARG A 79 -5.14 8.93 8.18
N ASN A 80 -5.26 9.98 7.38
CA ASN A 80 -4.17 10.94 7.10
C ASN A 80 -2.87 10.29 6.57
N ILE A 81 -2.96 9.11 5.94
CA ILE A 81 -1.86 8.43 5.26
C ILE A 81 -2.30 8.17 3.81
N GLU A 82 -1.67 8.86 2.87
CA GLU A 82 -2.01 8.82 1.46
C GLU A 82 -0.83 8.28 0.65
N ASN A 83 -1.09 7.39 -0.32
CA ASN A 83 -0.04 6.78 -1.15
C ASN A 83 1.12 6.16 -0.34
N GLN A 84 0.82 5.60 0.84
CA GLN A 84 1.82 5.07 1.80
C GLN A 84 2.81 6.14 2.28
N ARG A 85 2.36 7.39 2.45
CA ARG A 85 3.12 8.48 3.05
C ARG A 85 2.33 9.15 4.17
N TYR A 86 3.06 9.52 5.22
CA TYR A 86 2.61 10.46 6.23
C TYR A 86 2.48 11.89 5.65
N PRO A 87 1.77 12.82 6.32
CA PRO A 87 1.56 14.18 5.79
C PRO A 87 2.84 14.98 5.53
N ASN A 88 3.91 14.74 6.30
CA ASN A 88 5.25 15.30 6.05
C ASN A 88 6.01 14.66 4.86
N GLY A 89 5.36 13.80 4.07
CA GLY A 89 5.94 13.11 2.92
C GLY A 89 6.82 11.89 3.23
N SER A 90 7.10 11.58 4.51
CA SER A 90 7.85 10.37 4.88
C SER A 90 7.05 9.10 4.60
N GLU A 91 7.73 8.01 4.22
CA GLU A 91 7.09 6.73 3.88
C GLU A 91 6.48 6.05 5.13
N PHE A 92 5.28 5.50 4.97
CA PHE A 92 4.55 4.73 5.98
C PHE A 92 4.75 3.23 5.75
N SER A 93 5.04 2.50 6.83
CA SER A 93 5.11 1.03 6.83
C SER A 93 4.27 0.44 7.96
N PRO A 94 3.63 -0.74 7.79
CA PRO A 94 3.02 -1.47 8.91
C PRO A 94 4.00 -1.77 10.07
N ARG A 95 5.31 -1.80 9.77
CA ARG A 95 6.38 -1.95 10.79
C ARG A 95 6.51 -0.73 11.70
N ASP A 96 5.98 0.42 11.31
CA ASP A 96 5.98 1.65 12.12
C ASP A 96 5.20 1.47 13.44
N LEU A 97 4.20 0.58 13.44
CA LEU A 97 3.46 0.20 14.64
C LEU A 97 4.29 -0.66 15.62
N LEU A 98 5.46 -1.15 15.19
CA LEU A 98 6.37 -2.03 15.94
C LEU A 98 7.76 -1.39 16.15
N VAL A 99 7.89 -0.07 16.02
CA VAL A 99 9.16 0.62 16.34
C VAL A 99 9.53 0.45 17.83
N PRO A 100 10.83 0.48 18.18
CA PRO A 100 11.29 0.23 19.55
C PRO A 100 10.60 1.09 20.62
N GLU A 101 10.26 2.34 20.30
CA GLU A 101 9.51 3.26 21.14
C GLU A 101 8.12 2.74 21.51
N VAL A 102 7.36 2.27 20.52
CA VAL A 102 6.00 1.73 20.73
C VAL A 102 6.08 0.43 21.52
N LEU A 103 7.02 -0.45 21.17
CA LEU A 103 7.25 -1.71 21.89
C LEU A 103 7.69 -1.47 23.35
N THR A 104 8.49 -0.44 23.62
CA THR A 104 8.92 -0.06 24.97
C THR A 104 7.73 0.43 25.82
N GLU A 105 6.84 1.25 25.25
CA GLU A 105 5.63 1.68 25.97
C GLU A 105 4.62 0.53 26.18
N ILE A 106 4.44 -0.37 25.21
CA ILE A 106 3.64 -1.60 25.39
C ILE A 106 4.24 -2.43 26.54
N ARG A 107 5.56 -2.67 26.53
CA ARG A 107 6.24 -3.43 27.58
C ARG A 107 5.99 -2.84 28.97
N ARG A 108 6.12 -1.50 29.09
CA ARG A 108 5.88 -0.75 30.33
C ARG A 108 4.42 -0.76 30.78
N LEU A 109 3.47 -0.74 29.85
CA LEU A 109 2.02 -0.68 30.14
C LEU A 109 1.45 -2.05 30.56
N TYR A 110 1.97 -3.14 29.99
CA TYR A 110 1.49 -4.49 30.24
C TYR A 110 2.33 -5.29 31.24
N ASP A 111 3.46 -4.74 31.71
CA ASP A 111 4.45 -5.37 32.60
C ASP A 111 5.06 -6.65 31.99
N ILE A 112 5.45 -6.56 30.71
CA ILE A 112 5.97 -7.70 29.96
C ILE A 112 7.47 -7.87 30.25
N PRO A 113 7.95 -9.08 30.62
CA PRO A 113 9.36 -9.35 30.88
C PRO A 113 10.32 -8.95 29.75
N ALA A 114 11.55 -8.58 30.12
CA ALA A 114 12.52 -7.99 29.19
C ALA A 114 13.06 -8.99 28.14
N ASP A 115 13.03 -10.28 28.47
CA ASP A 115 13.43 -11.44 27.68
C ASP A 115 12.40 -11.87 26.63
N ILE A 116 11.12 -11.49 26.77
CA ILE A 116 10.08 -11.81 25.79
C ILE A 116 10.16 -10.85 24.60
N ASN A 117 10.46 -11.39 23.41
CA ASN A 117 10.50 -10.61 22.17
C ASN A 117 9.08 -10.30 21.66
N LEU A 118 8.68 -9.04 21.75
CA LEU A 118 7.37 -8.57 21.31
C LEU A 118 7.12 -8.76 19.79
N ASN A 119 8.17 -8.79 18.97
CA ASN A 119 8.04 -8.99 17.51
C ASN A 119 7.60 -10.42 17.14
N ASP A 120 7.80 -11.39 18.03
CA ASP A 120 7.38 -12.78 17.81
C ASP A 120 5.91 -13.00 18.21
N ALA A 121 5.36 -12.11 19.05
CA ALA A 121 3.96 -12.15 19.52
C ALA A 121 3.04 -11.19 18.77
N ILE A 122 3.55 -10.04 18.29
CA ILE A 122 2.76 -8.99 17.65
C ILE A 122 3.16 -8.87 16.19
N SER A 123 2.19 -9.06 15.29
CA SER A 123 2.39 -8.87 13.85
C SER A 123 1.38 -7.88 13.28
N VAL A 124 1.82 -7.07 12.33
CA VAL A 124 1.01 -6.06 11.64
C VAL A 124 1.17 -6.24 10.14
N ALA A 125 0.06 -6.39 9.42
CA ALA A 125 0.02 -6.57 7.98
C ALA A 125 -1.10 -5.74 7.34
N TYR A 126 -0.98 -5.46 6.05
CA TYR A 126 -2.07 -4.91 5.24
C TYR A 126 -3.17 -5.97 5.06
N ASP A 127 -4.41 -5.66 5.44
CA ASP A 127 -5.58 -6.53 5.29
C ASP A 127 -6.85 -5.67 5.24
N SER A 128 -7.75 -5.92 4.29
CA SER A 128 -8.98 -5.13 4.10
C SER A 128 -10.22 -6.03 4.07
N PRO A 129 -11.19 -5.84 4.99
CA PRO A 129 -12.44 -6.60 4.98
C PRO A 129 -13.35 -6.22 3.79
N ILE A 130 -13.09 -5.08 3.15
CA ILE A 130 -13.88 -4.54 2.04
C ILE A 130 -13.48 -5.16 0.69
N SER A 131 -12.28 -5.77 0.60
CA SER A 131 -11.77 -6.45 -0.61
C SER A 131 -12.76 -7.43 -1.25
N SER A 132 -13.51 -8.18 -0.44
CA SER A 132 -14.56 -9.09 -0.89
C SER A 132 -15.76 -8.38 -1.54
N GLY A 133 -16.10 -7.18 -1.06
CA GLY A 133 -17.14 -6.32 -1.65
C GLY A 133 -16.70 -5.69 -2.97
N ILE A 134 -15.43 -5.29 -3.10
CA ILE A 134 -14.86 -4.75 -4.34
C ILE A 134 -14.86 -5.83 -5.44
N ALA A 135 -14.42 -7.05 -5.12
CA ALA A 135 -14.48 -8.18 -6.04
C ALA A 135 -15.91 -8.49 -6.50
N LYS A 136 -16.90 -8.39 -5.60
CA LYS A 136 -18.32 -8.55 -5.95
C LYS A 136 -18.82 -7.42 -6.85
N SER A 137 -18.54 -6.15 -6.53
CA SER A 137 -18.96 -5.01 -7.36
C SER A 137 -18.34 -5.06 -8.76
N TYR A 138 -17.08 -5.49 -8.87
CA TYR A 138 -16.43 -5.74 -10.16
C TYR A 138 -17.16 -6.84 -10.95
N GLN A 139 -17.50 -7.97 -10.33
CA GLN A 139 -18.24 -9.05 -10.98
C GLN A 139 -19.65 -8.61 -11.41
N ASP A 140 -20.35 -7.83 -10.58
CA ASP A 140 -21.67 -7.27 -10.88
C ASP A 140 -21.59 -6.32 -12.09
N ARG A 141 -20.60 -5.40 -12.12
CA ARG A 141 -20.36 -4.48 -13.25
C ARG A 141 -19.96 -5.23 -14.52
N LEU A 142 -19.11 -6.25 -14.43
CA LEU A 142 -18.68 -7.09 -15.56
C LEU A 142 -19.86 -7.90 -16.15
N SER A 143 -20.90 -8.17 -15.35
CA SER A 143 -22.12 -8.85 -15.81
C SER A 143 -23.10 -7.93 -16.57
N ALA A 144 -22.85 -6.62 -16.61
CA ALA A 144 -23.65 -5.69 -17.40
C ALA A 144 -23.55 -5.98 -18.90
N ARG A 145 -24.68 -5.95 -19.61
CA ARG A 145 -24.71 -6.19 -21.06
C ARG A 145 -24.08 -5.02 -21.83
N ASN A 146 -23.39 -5.36 -22.91
CA ASN A 146 -22.85 -4.46 -23.93
C ASN A 146 -21.67 -3.55 -23.50
N LEU A 147 -20.83 -3.99 -22.55
CA LEU A 147 -19.53 -3.34 -22.32
C LEU A 147 -18.62 -3.45 -23.57
N SER A 148 -18.10 -2.32 -24.03
CA SER A 148 -17.05 -2.28 -25.05
C SER A 148 -15.68 -2.70 -24.49
N GLN A 149 -14.73 -3.02 -25.37
CA GLN A 149 -13.38 -3.41 -24.97
C GLN A 149 -12.62 -2.29 -24.23
N ALA A 150 -12.93 -1.02 -24.51
CA ALA A 150 -12.38 0.13 -23.80
C ALA A 150 -12.97 0.24 -22.37
N GLU A 151 -14.28 0.03 -22.22
CA GLU A 151 -14.94 0.04 -20.91
C GLU A 151 -14.49 -1.14 -20.03
N ILE A 152 -14.24 -2.32 -20.61
CA ILE A 152 -13.64 -3.46 -19.89
C ILE A 152 -12.23 -3.11 -19.40
N GLN A 153 -11.40 -2.44 -20.21
CA GLN A 153 -10.06 -2.01 -19.78
C GLN A 153 -10.11 -0.96 -18.67
N ALA A 154 -10.99 0.04 -18.78
CA ALA A 154 -11.20 1.04 -17.73
C ALA A 154 -11.75 0.41 -16.43
N LEU A 155 -12.68 -0.55 -16.54
CA LEU A 155 -13.21 -1.30 -15.40
C LEU A 155 -12.13 -2.15 -14.72
N ASN A 156 -11.26 -2.79 -15.49
CA ASN A 156 -10.11 -3.54 -14.96
C ASN A 156 -9.10 -2.63 -14.26
N GLN A 157 -8.79 -1.46 -14.83
CA GLN A 157 -7.86 -0.49 -14.22
C GLN A 157 -8.42 0.05 -12.91
N SER A 158 -9.66 0.56 -12.92
CA SER A 158 -10.33 1.07 -11.72
C SER A 158 -10.51 0.00 -10.64
N TYR A 159 -10.83 -1.25 -11.00
CA TYR A 159 -10.85 -2.37 -10.04
C TYR A 159 -9.47 -2.62 -9.40
N LEU A 160 -8.40 -2.66 -10.20
CA LEU A 160 -7.04 -2.85 -9.68
C LEU A 160 -6.59 -1.67 -8.79
N GLU A 161 -7.03 -0.46 -9.10
CA GLU A 161 -6.74 0.75 -8.33
C GLU A 161 -7.54 0.81 -7.03
N GLU A 162 -8.85 0.53 -7.08
CA GLU A 162 -9.74 0.46 -5.91
C GLU A 162 -9.31 -0.67 -4.95
N LEU A 163 -8.97 -1.84 -5.48
CA LEU A 163 -8.43 -2.96 -4.70
C LEU A 163 -7.07 -2.62 -4.08
N ARG A 164 -6.14 -2.01 -4.82
CA ARG A 164 -4.83 -1.59 -4.28
C ARG A 164 -4.98 -0.53 -3.19
N THR A 165 -5.85 0.45 -3.39
CA THR A 165 -6.14 1.51 -2.43
C THR A 165 -6.76 0.91 -1.17
N SER A 166 -7.79 0.07 -1.30
CA SER A 166 -8.45 -0.58 -0.17
C SER A 166 -7.51 -1.51 0.62
N MET A 167 -6.68 -2.31 -0.05
CA MET A 167 -5.69 -3.18 0.62
C MET A 167 -4.61 -2.36 1.34
N ARG A 168 -4.27 -1.16 0.86
CA ARG A 168 -3.28 -0.27 1.48
C ARG A 168 -3.86 0.65 2.55
N SER A 169 -5.18 0.86 2.57
CA SER A 169 -5.85 1.75 3.52
C SER A 169 -6.23 1.09 4.84
N ALA A 170 -5.93 -0.20 5.04
CA ALA A 170 -6.30 -0.93 6.26
C ALA A 170 -5.18 -1.85 6.75
N LEU A 171 -5.06 -1.94 8.07
CA LEU A 171 -4.13 -2.82 8.77
C LEU A 171 -4.88 -3.83 9.60
N ARG A 172 -4.31 -5.03 9.67
CA ARG A 172 -4.62 -6.06 10.65
C ARG A 172 -3.46 -6.21 11.61
N ILE A 173 -3.77 -6.06 12.89
CA ILE A 173 -2.89 -6.30 14.03
C ILE A 173 -3.29 -7.66 14.61
N THR A 174 -2.32 -8.56 14.76
CA THR A 174 -2.51 -9.89 15.37
C THR A 174 -1.59 -10.02 16.58
N VAL A 175 -2.15 -10.41 17.73
CA VAL A 175 -1.46 -10.52 19.02
C VAL A 175 -1.61 -11.94 19.58
N ASP A 176 -0.49 -12.64 19.75
CA ASP A 176 -0.39 -13.91 20.48
C ASP A 176 -0.21 -13.62 21.98
N TYR A 177 -1.33 -13.34 22.66
CA TYR A 177 -1.33 -12.92 24.07
C TYR A 177 -0.74 -13.96 25.06
N PRO A 178 -0.84 -15.29 24.85
CA PRO A 178 -0.19 -16.27 25.72
C PRO A 178 1.32 -16.28 25.61
N LEU A 179 1.90 -15.99 24.42
CA LEU A 179 3.35 -15.85 24.27
C LEU A 179 3.91 -14.71 25.14
N LEU A 180 3.06 -13.72 25.43
CA LEU A 180 3.34 -12.58 26.31
C LEU A 180 3.01 -12.84 27.80
N GLY A 181 2.52 -14.03 28.15
CA GLY A 181 2.06 -14.35 29.51
C GLY A 181 0.77 -13.60 29.93
N LEU A 182 0.03 -13.05 28.97
CA LEU A 182 -1.20 -12.29 29.22
C LEU A 182 -2.44 -13.20 29.18
N ASP A 183 -3.54 -12.70 29.74
CA ASP A 183 -4.89 -13.25 29.53
C ASP A 183 -5.55 -12.65 28.26
N SER A 184 -6.75 -13.13 27.94
CA SER A 184 -7.49 -12.67 26.77
C SER A 184 -7.96 -11.22 26.85
N GLU A 185 -8.26 -10.70 28.04
CA GLU A 185 -8.73 -9.31 28.21
C GLU A 185 -7.58 -8.33 27.98
N ARG A 186 -6.43 -8.59 28.60
CA ARG A 186 -5.19 -7.84 28.39
C ARG A 186 -4.69 -7.99 26.95
N GLY A 187 -4.88 -9.15 26.31
CA GLY A 187 -4.60 -9.35 24.89
C GLY A 187 -5.47 -8.51 23.95
N LEU A 188 -6.77 -8.38 24.26
CA LEU A 188 -7.71 -7.52 23.50
C LEU A 188 -7.35 -6.03 23.65
N ALA A 189 -7.04 -5.60 24.88
CA ALA A 189 -6.57 -4.25 25.16
C ALA A 189 -5.24 -3.94 24.44
N LEU A 190 -4.28 -4.87 24.48
CA LEU A 190 -2.96 -4.68 23.86
C LEU A 190 -3.08 -4.44 22.35
N ALA A 191 -3.93 -5.20 21.65
CA ALA A 191 -4.14 -5.02 20.22
C ALA A 191 -4.65 -3.60 19.87
N ALA A 192 -5.53 -3.02 20.70
CA ALA A 192 -5.97 -1.64 20.53
C ALA A 192 -4.88 -0.61 20.89
N ASP A 193 -4.11 -0.87 21.96
CA ASP A 193 -3.05 0.02 22.42
C ASP A 193 -1.86 0.11 21.46
N VAL A 194 -1.58 -0.93 20.65
CA VAL A 194 -0.58 -0.87 19.56
C VAL A 194 -0.84 0.33 18.65
N SER A 195 -2.06 0.47 18.11
CA SER A 195 -2.44 1.58 17.23
C SER A 195 -2.39 2.93 17.95
N ARG A 196 -2.88 2.98 19.20
CA ARG A 196 -2.94 4.21 20.00
C ARG A 196 -1.54 4.75 20.34
N LEU A 197 -0.63 3.86 20.76
CA LEU A 197 0.74 4.22 21.12
C LEU A 197 1.56 4.59 19.88
N TRP A 198 1.39 3.91 18.75
CA TRP A 198 1.97 4.32 17.48
C TRP A 198 1.55 5.74 17.08
N SER A 199 0.24 6.03 17.10
CA SER A 199 -0.27 7.38 16.79
C SER A 199 0.33 8.43 17.72
N LEU A 200 0.41 8.16 19.03
CA LEU A 200 1.03 9.06 20.01
C LEU A 200 2.54 9.29 19.73
N VAL A 201 3.31 8.23 19.47
CA VAL A 201 4.75 8.33 19.20
C VAL A 201 5.01 9.11 17.91
N TYR A 202 4.27 8.83 16.84
CA TYR A 202 4.48 9.49 15.55
C TYR A 202 4.01 10.95 15.53
N THR A 203 2.87 11.27 16.17
CA THR A 203 2.41 12.66 16.34
C THR A 203 3.37 13.50 17.19
N THR A 204 3.86 12.98 18.32
CA THR A 204 4.62 13.77 19.31
C THR A 204 6.14 13.75 19.10
N LYS A 205 6.75 12.57 18.90
CA LYS A 205 8.20 12.38 18.80
C LYS A 205 8.70 12.61 17.37
N TYR A 206 8.09 11.93 16.40
CA TYR A 206 8.49 12.06 14.99
C TYR A 206 7.85 13.26 14.29
N ARG A 207 6.85 13.90 14.92
CA ARG A 207 6.22 15.15 14.46
C ARG A 207 5.75 15.09 13.00
N ILE A 208 5.17 13.97 12.57
CA ILE A 208 4.78 13.74 11.17
C ILE A 208 3.71 14.70 10.62
N PHE A 209 3.05 15.48 11.49
CA PHE A 209 2.11 16.55 11.16
C PHE A 209 2.73 17.94 11.17
N THR A 210 4.01 18.07 11.57
CA THR A 210 4.78 19.31 11.39
C THR A 210 5.35 19.30 9.97
N ASP A 211 4.54 19.76 9.03
CA ASP A 211 5.00 20.00 7.68
C ASP A 211 6.08 21.10 7.69
N ARG A 212 7.28 20.76 7.21
CA ARG A 212 8.37 21.73 7.06
C ARG A 212 8.02 22.77 6.01
N GLY A 213 7.20 22.42 5.01
CA GLY A 213 6.72 23.34 3.99
C GLY A 213 6.01 24.56 4.58
N LEU A 214 5.24 24.41 5.68
CA LEU A 214 4.60 25.55 6.34
C LEU A 214 5.59 26.48 7.05
N ALA A 215 6.69 25.95 7.59
CA ALA A 215 7.71 26.79 8.21
C ALA A 215 8.47 27.62 7.15
N ASP A 216 8.71 27.04 5.98
CA ASP A 216 9.33 27.72 4.83
C ASP A 216 8.39 28.76 4.19
N LEU A 217 7.08 28.67 4.43
CA LEU A 217 6.06 29.66 4.04
C LEU A 217 5.98 30.88 4.97
N ALA A 218 6.80 30.96 6.02
CA ALA A 218 6.83 32.11 6.91
C ALA A 218 7.39 33.36 6.22
N VAL A 219 6.61 34.44 6.23
CA VAL A 219 6.93 35.69 5.51
C VAL A 219 7.30 36.81 6.50
N THR A 220 8.37 37.54 6.20
CA THR A 220 8.86 38.67 6.99
C THR A 220 7.82 39.79 7.08
N ARG A 221 7.68 40.38 8.28
CA ARG A 221 6.68 41.42 8.60
C ARG A 221 7.23 42.85 8.61
N THR A 222 8.40 43.09 8.01
CA THR A 222 9.00 44.45 7.94
C THR A 222 8.04 45.37 7.19
N GLU A 223 7.80 46.58 7.68
CA GLU A 223 7.03 47.56 6.92
C GLU A 223 7.86 48.01 5.71
N GLU A 224 7.26 47.95 4.52
CA GLU A 224 7.90 48.37 3.26
C GLU A 224 7.31 49.73 2.85
N ASP A 225 8.16 50.72 2.63
CA ASP A 225 7.73 52.06 2.20
C ASP A 225 7.25 52.09 0.73
N LEU A 226 7.73 51.15 -0.09
CA LEU A 226 7.51 51.08 -1.53
C LEU A 226 7.94 52.35 -2.30
N GLU A 227 8.77 53.21 -1.70
CA GLU A 227 9.32 54.41 -2.33
C GLU A 227 10.55 54.09 -3.17
N THR A 228 11.33 53.08 -2.75
CA THR A 228 12.55 52.65 -3.42
C THR A 228 12.37 51.39 -4.26
N THR A 229 13.13 51.28 -5.35
CA THR A 229 13.17 50.04 -6.16
C THR A 229 13.53 48.81 -5.33
N ALA A 230 14.41 48.97 -4.32
CA ALA A 230 14.76 47.89 -3.41
C ALA A 230 13.58 47.42 -2.56
N SER A 231 12.84 48.34 -1.92
CA SER A 231 11.64 48.00 -1.13
C SER A 231 10.55 47.36 -2.00
N ILE A 232 10.32 47.90 -3.21
CA ILE A 232 9.40 47.31 -4.20
C ILE A 232 9.84 45.87 -4.56
N LEU A 233 11.13 45.61 -4.81
CA LEU A 233 11.61 44.25 -5.10
C LEU A 233 11.47 43.28 -3.91
N ILE A 234 11.69 43.75 -2.68
CA ILE A 234 11.46 42.94 -1.47
C ILE A 234 9.96 42.61 -1.34
N ALA A 235 9.09 43.59 -1.60
CA ALA A 235 7.64 43.40 -1.64
C ALA A 235 7.19 42.44 -2.76
N ASN A 236 7.84 42.44 -3.94
CA ASN A 236 7.56 41.45 -5.01
C ASN A 236 7.73 40.03 -4.48
N ASN A 237 8.90 39.75 -3.90
CA ASN A 237 9.25 38.43 -3.39
C ASN A 237 8.31 38.03 -2.25
N ARG A 238 7.94 38.99 -1.40
CA ARG A 238 6.97 38.81 -0.32
C ARG A 238 5.60 38.39 -0.83
N VAL A 239 5.05 39.12 -1.81
CA VAL A 239 3.72 38.85 -2.35
C VAL A 239 3.71 37.52 -3.11
N SER A 240 4.76 37.20 -3.87
CA SER A 240 4.91 35.90 -4.53
C SER A 240 4.94 34.74 -3.53
N ALA A 241 5.70 34.87 -2.43
CA ALA A 241 5.73 33.86 -1.36
C ALA A 241 4.35 33.70 -0.68
N MET A 242 3.63 34.79 -0.44
CA MET A 242 2.25 34.72 0.08
C MET A 242 1.30 34.03 -0.91
N VAL A 243 1.39 34.32 -2.22
CA VAL A 243 0.58 33.65 -3.24
C VAL A 243 0.88 32.14 -3.29
N GLU A 244 2.15 31.74 -3.23
CA GLU A 244 2.54 30.32 -3.15
C GLU A 244 1.97 29.63 -1.90
N GLY A 245 2.11 30.27 -0.73
CA GLY A 245 1.59 29.71 0.52
C GLY A 245 0.08 29.58 0.56
N VAL A 246 -0.65 30.56 0.00
CA VAL A 246 -2.10 30.48 -0.12
C VAL A 246 -2.54 29.40 -1.12
N ASN A 247 -1.80 29.18 -2.22
CA ASN A 247 -2.08 28.05 -3.10
C ASN A 247 -1.90 26.71 -2.37
N LYS A 248 -0.85 26.54 -1.55
CA LYS A 248 -0.66 25.34 -0.71
C LYS A 248 -1.80 25.16 0.31
N PHE A 249 -2.35 26.24 0.88
CA PHE A 249 -3.56 26.16 1.72
C PHE A 249 -4.81 25.74 0.94
N LEU A 250 -4.88 26.03 -0.36
CA LEU A 250 -6.01 25.64 -1.22
C LEU A 250 -5.90 24.21 -1.74
N GLU A 251 -4.67 23.69 -1.90
CA GLU A 251 -4.38 22.31 -2.29
C GLU A 251 -4.71 21.30 -1.16
N ASP A 252 -4.50 21.65 0.11
CA ASP A 252 -4.97 20.84 1.24
C ASP A 252 -6.45 21.13 1.56
N ASN A 253 -7.32 20.13 1.34
CA ASN A 253 -8.74 20.16 1.70
C ASN A 253 -9.01 20.49 3.18
N ARG A 254 -8.05 20.22 4.07
CA ARG A 254 -8.13 20.57 5.49
C ARG A 254 -7.87 22.05 5.71
N LEU A 255 -7.08 22.72 4.86
CA LEU A 255 -6.66 24.11 5.01
C LEU A 255 -7.52 25.08 4.17
N SER A 256 -8.12 24.61 3.08
CA SER A 256 -8.98 25.43 2.20
C SER A 256 -10.23 25.99 2.91
N MET A 257 -10.66 25.32 3.99
CA MET A 257 -11.76 25.74 4.85
C MET A 257 -11.35 26.72 5.98
N LEU A 258 -10.06 27.09 6.10
CA LEU A 258 -9.62 28.07 7.09
C LEU A 258 -10.32 29.42 6.92
N ARG A 259 -10.55 30.12 8.02
CA ARG A 259 -11.07 31.49 8.06
C ARG A 259 -10.31 32.25 9.14
N VAL A 260 -9.75 33.41 8.79
CA VAL A 260 -9.20 34.35 9.78
C VAL A 260 -10.33 35.12 10.49
N ALA A 261 -10.02 35.84 11.56
CA ALA A 261 -11.02 36.42 12.46
C ALA A 261 -12.00 37.43 11.81
N ASN A 262 -11.63 38.02 10.66
CA ASN A 262 -12.47 38.90 9.86
C ASN A 262 -13.30 38.16 8.78
N GLY A 263 -13.27 36.83 8.74
CA GLY A 263 -14.02 35.99 7.80
C GLY A 263 -13.32 35.67 6.48
N VAL A 264 -12.16 36.26 6.20
CA VAL A 264 -11.40 36.02 4.95
C VAL A 264 -10.91 34.57 4.87
N SER A 265 -11.16 33.91 3.73
CA SER A 265 -10.66 32.56 3.41
C SER A 265 -9.35 32.58 2.60
N PRO A 266 -8.65 31.45 2.45
CA PRO A 266 -7.52 31.34 1.52
C PRO A 266 -7.89 31.76 0.09
N ALA A 267 -9.10 31.45 -0.38
CA ALA A 267 -9.55 31.84 -1.73
C ALA A 267 -9.71 33.35 -1.85
N ASP A 268 -10.29 34.00 -0.84
CA ASP A 268 -10.46 35.46 -0.80
C ASP A 268 -9.08 36.16 -0.75
N LEU A 269 -8.19 35.68 0.13
CA LEU A 269 -6.83 36.21 0.26
C LEU A 269 -6.02 36.06 -1.05
N LEU A 270 -6.19 34.96 -1.80
CA LEU A 270 -5.57 34.81 -3.12
C LEU A 270 -6.09 35.84 -4.12
N ILE A 271 -7.39 36.14 -4.09
CA ILE A 271 -8.01 37.19 -4.92
C ILE A 271 -7.48 38.56 -4.52
N GLU A 272 -7.42 38.88 -3.22
CA GLU A 272 -6.88 40.17 -2.75
C GLU A 272 -5.38 40.34 -3.09
N LEU A 273 -4.55 39.30 -2.95
CA LEU A 273 -3.15 39.31 -3.38
C LEU A 273 -2.99 39.56 -4.88
N ARG A 274 -3.82 38.91 -5.72
CA ARG A 274 -3.80 39.12 -7.18
C ARG A 274 -4.30 40.52 -7.57
N ASN A 275 -5.32 41.02 -6.88
CA ASN A 275 -5.81 42.39 -7.05
C ASN A 275 -4.74 43.42 -6.65
N PHE A 276 -4.03 43.19 -5.54
CA PHE A 276 -2.89 44.01 -5.14
C PHE A 276 -1.79 44.02 -6.19
N GLN A 277 -1.43 42.85 -6.74
CA GLN A 277 -0.47 42.74 -7.83
C GLN A 277 -0.89 43.55 -9.06
N ALA A 278 -2.15 43.39 -9.49
CA ALA A 278 -2.69 44.04 -10.68
C ALA A 278 -2.84 45.56 -10.55
N ILE A 279 -3.37 46.04 -9.42
CA ILE A 279 -3.77 47.44 -9.21
C ILE A 279 -2.59 48.30 -8.73
N TYR A 280 -1.86 47.83 -7.71
CA TYR A 280 -0.78 48.60 -7.09
C TYR A 280 0.59 48.17 -7.63
N PHE A 281 0.88 46.87 -7.53
CA PHE A 281 2.25 46.41 -7.64
C PHE A 281 2.84 46.59 -9.04
N ASN A 282 2.09 46.24 -10.10
CA ASN A 282 2.54 46.42 -11.48
C ASN A 282 2.85 47.88 -11.82
N VAL A 283 2.07 48.83 -11.28
CA VAL A 283 2.27 50.27 -11.46
C VAL A 283 3.54 50.74 -10.76
N LEU A 284 3.72 50.37 -9.49
CA LEU A 284 4.93 50.70 -8.72
C LEU A 284 6.18 50.08 -9.36
N LYS A 285 6.08 48.82 -9.82
CA LYS A 285 7.14 48.10 -10.52
C LYS A 285 7.56 48.85 -11.79
N ALA A 286 6.62 49.22 -12.67
CA ALA A 286 6.91 49.96 -13.88
C ALA A 286 7.64 51.29 -13.59
N ARG A 287 7.17 52.08 -12.63
CA ARG A 287 7.85 53.33 -12.19
C ARG A 287 9.25 53.06 -11.65
N ALA A 288 9.43 52.02 -10.83
CA ALA A 288 10.72 51.68 -10.26
C ALA A 288 11.76 51.35 -11.34
N PHE A 289 11.37 50.60 -12.37
CA PHE A 289 12.27 50.25 -13.48
C PHE A 289 12.59 51.42 -14.42
N GLN A 290 11.71 52.43 -14.54
CA GLN A 290 12.04 53.67 -15.25
C GLN A 290 13.09 54.52 -14.54
N SER A 291 13.18 54.48 -13.21
CA SER A 291 14.13 55.30 -12.44
C SER A 291 15.59 55.02 -12.83
N GLY A 292 15.88 53.86 -13.42
CA GLY A 292 17.21 53.47 -13.87
C GLY A 292 18.21 53.21 -12.75
N ASP A 293 17.77 53.15 -11.49
CA ASP A 293 18.62 52.91 -10.32
C ASP A 293 19.39 51.58 -10.42
N THR A 294 20.51 51.49 -9.70
CA THR A 294 21.40 50.32 -9.63
C THR A 294 20.63 49.04 -9.29
N ALA A 295 19.66 49.11 -8.36
CA ALA A 295 18.81 47.96 -8.03
C ALA A 295 17.93 47.51 -9.21
N ALA A 296 17.38 48.47 -9.98
CA ALA A 296 16.59 48.19 -11.18
C ALA A 296 17.45 47.50 -12.25
N GLN A 297 18.64 48.04 -12.50
CA GLN A 297 19.57 47.50 -13.50
C GLN A 297 20.08 46.11 -13.12
N ALA A 298 20.47 45.90 -11.86
CA ALA A 298 20.94 44.60 -11.38
C ALA A 298 19.86 43.52 -11.52
N TYR A 299 18.62 43.83 -11.15
CA TYR A 299 17.49 42.92 -11.32
C TYR A 299 17.18 42.63 -12.80
N MET A 300 17.13 43.64 -13.66
CA MET A 300 16.88 43.43 -15.10
C MET A 300 18.00 42.64 -15.79
N ASN A 301 19.25 42.80 -15.35
CA ASN A 301 20.37 42.00 -15.82
C ASN A 301 20.27 40.54 -15.34
N ARG A 302 19.89 40.31 -14.07
CA ARG A 302 19.57 38.95 -13.59
C ARG A 302 18.46 38.31 -14.41
N LEU A 303 17.34 39.01 -14.61
CA LEU A 303 16.19 38.50 -15.37
C LEU A 303 16.58 38.12 -16.81
N ARG A 304 17.47 38.89 -17.45
CA ARG A 304 18.06 38.53 -18.76
C ARG A 304 18.93 37.29 -18.71
N LEU A 305 19.75 37.11 -17.66
CA LEU A 305 20.58 35.92 -17.48
C LEU A 305 19.72 34.69 -17.22
N ASP A 306 18.72 34.78 -16.34
CA ASP A 306 17.79 33.69 -16.02
C ASP A 306 17.00 33.26 -17.27
N ILE A 307 16.51 34.21 -18.08
CA ILE A 307 15.89 33.93 -19.41
C ILE A 307 16.87 33.26 -20.38
N ALA A 308 18.11 33.74 -20.46
CA ALA A 308 19.12 33.15 -21.35
C ALA A 308 19.51 31.73 -20.92
N GLU A 309 19.57 31.45 -19.61
CA GLU A 309 19.83 30.13 -19.08
C GLU A 309 18.68 29.16 -19.36
N LYS A 310 17.42 29.58 -19.15
CA LYS A 310 16.24 28.75 -19.46
C LYS A 310 16.14 28.41 -20.94
N ASN A 311 16.48 29.34 -21.84
CA ASN A 311 16.57 29.05 -23.27
C ASN A 311 17.64 27.98 -23.58
N ARG A 312 18.85 28.08 -23.00
CA ARG A 312 19.89 27.04 -23.17
C ARG A 312 19.46 25.67 -22.62
N GLN A 313 18.74 25.64 -21.51
CA GLN A 313 18.20 24.39 -20.93
C GLN A 313 17.17 23.75 -21.89
N ILE A 314 16.28 24.55 -22.50
CA ILE A 314 15.33 24.08 -23.53
C ILE A 314 16.05 23.59 -24.78
N GLU A 315 17.06 24.32 -25.27
CA GLU A 315 17.91 23.90 -26.40
C GLU A 315 18.60 22.56 -26.14
N ALA A 316 19.09 22.33 -24.91
CA ALA A 316 19.68 21.06 -24.49
C ALA A 316 18.64 19.92 -24.45
N SER A 317 17.42 20.17 -23.96
CA SER A 317 16.32 19.19 -24.02
C SER A 317 15.93 18.86 -25.48
N ASP A 318 15.86 19.86 -26.36
CA ASP A 318 15.55 19.66 -27.78
C ASP A 318 16.67 18.89 -28.51
N ALA A 319 17.93 19.15 -28.18
CA ALA A 319 19.07 18.37 -28.67
C ALA A 319 19.03 16.91 -28.18
N ALA A 320 18.69 16.68 -26.91
CA ALA A 320 18.55 15.33 -26.34
C ALA A 320 17.40 14.56 -27.01
N LEU A 321 16.21 15.17 -27.17
CA LEU A 321 15.07 14.56 -27.85
C LEU A 321 15.40 14.23 -29.32
N LYS A 322 16.13 15.11 -30.01
CA LYS A 322 16.59 14.87 -31.39
C LYS A 322 17.56 13.69 -31.45
N GLY A 323 18.62 13.69 -30.63
CA GLY A 323 19.61 12.60 -30.61
C GLY A 323 18.99 11.25 -30.26
N LEU A 324 18.01 11.25 -29.34
CA LEU A 324 17.26 10.06 -28.95
C LEU A 324 16.34 9.53 -30.09
N GLY A 325 15.71 10.44 -30.84
CA GLY A 325 14.96 10.09 -32.07
C GLY A 325 15.83 9.63 -33.23
N ASP A 326 17.03 10.20 -33.38
CA ASP A 326 18.00 9.79 -34.40
C ASP A 326 18.62 8.42 -34.04
N TYR A 327 18.82 8.10 -32.75
CA TYR A 327 19.19 6.76 -32.27
C TYR A 327 18.14 5.70 -32.61
N GLN A 328 16.84 5.99 -32.49
CA GLN A 328 15.79 5.05 -32.94
C GLN A 328 15.80 4.80 -34.45
N ARG A 329 16.23 5.79 -35.23
CA ARG A 329 16.32 5.69 -36.70
C ARG A 329 17.57 4.92 -37.11
N SER A 330 18.71 5.18 -36.49
CA SER A 330 19.98 4.51 -36.79
C SER A 330 20.05 3.08 -36.24
N GLY A 331 19.38 2.79 -35.12
CA GLY A 331 19.17 1.43 -34.61
C GLY A 331 18.34 0.52 -35.53
N ARG A 332 17.86 1.05 -36.68
CA ARG A 332 17.20 0.29 -37.75
C ARG A 332 18.06 0.17 -39.02
N SER A 333 19.29 0.67 -39.00
CA SER A 333 20.23 0.65 -40.12
C SER A 333 21.63 0.26 -39.66
N GLU A 334 21.84 -1.02 -39.34
CA GLU A 334 23.16 -1.62 -39.46
C GLU A 334 23.57 -1.66 -40.93
N GLN A 335 24.22 -0.60 -41.39
CA GLN A 335 25.14 -0.72 -42.51
C GLN A 335 26.35 0.19 -42.28
N VAL A 336 27.39 -0.43 -41.74
CA VAL A 336 28.73 0.16 -41.59
C VAL A 336 29.17 0.72 -42.94
N SER A 337 29.35 2.04 -42.99
CA SER A 337 30.05 2.71 -44.09
C SER A 337 31.14 3.59 -43.48
N GLN A 338 32.38 3.28 -43.84
CA GLN A 338 33.58 3.88 -43.27
C GLN A 338 33.91 5.25 -43.87
N ALA A 339 34.75 5.97 -43.13
CA ALA A 339 35.66 7.04 -43.57
C ALA A 339 35.08 8.46 -43.74
N PRO A 340 35.95 9.51 -43.73
CA PRO A 340 37.40 9.53 -43.44
C PRO A 340 37.80 10.42 -42.25
N VAL A 341 39.05 10.29 -41.82
CA VAL A 341 39.72 11.27 -40.94
C VAL A 341 40.17 12.47 -41.78
N MET A 342 39.78 13.68 -41.39
CA MET A 342 40.51 14.91 -41.75
C MET A 342 40.41 15.94 -40.62
N GLN A 343 41.46 16.75 -40.47
CA GLN A 343 41.72 17.58 -39.30
C GLN A 343 41.29 19.04 -39.48
N THR A 344 41.14 19.71 -38.33
CA THR A 344 41.28 21.16 -38.10
C THR A 344 40.08 22.05 -38.43
N GLU A 345 39.40 22.53 -37.38
CA GLU A 345 39.38 23.97 -37.10
C GLU A 345 39.10 24.24 -35.61
N GLN A 346 39.66 25.33 -35.08
CA GLN A 346 39.55 25.69 -33.67
C GLN A 346 38.23 26.40 -33.37
N ALA A 347 37.22 25.62 -32.95
CA ALA A 347 36.10 26.13 -32.17
C ALA A 347 36.16 25.50 -30.78
N SER A 348 36.41 26.32 -29.75
CA SER A 348 36.26 25.93 -28.35
C SER A 348 34.77 25.85 -27.97
N THR A 349 34.05 24.96 -28.64
CA THR A 349 32.70 24.54 -28.27
C THR A 349 32.79 23.82 -26.94
N ILE A 350 32.00 24.29 -25.98
CA ILE A 350 31.97 23.83 -24.59
C ILE A 350 31.72 22.31 -24.55
N GLN A 351 32.70 21.53 -24.08
CA GLN A 351 32.63 20.06 -23.94
C GLN A 351 31.71 19.58 -22.79
N ILE A 352 30.66 20.33 -22.48
CA ILE A 352 29.62 19.96 -21.51
C ILE A 352 28.43 19.42 -22.32
N GLY A 353 28.62 18.22 -22.88
CA GLY A 353 27.65 17.56 -23.76
C GLY A 353 27.89 16.06 -23.84
N ASP A 354 29.11 15.64 -24.22
CA ASP A 354 29.47 14.22 -24.38
C ASP A 354 29.29 13.39 -23.10
N SER A 355 29.63 13.95 -21.92
CA SER A 355 29.49 13.25 -20.64
C SER A 355 28.05 13.12 -20.16
N ALA A 356 27.17 14.07 -20.53
CA ALA A 356 25.74 13.96 -20.29
C ALA A 356 25.14 12.94 -21.26
N PHE A 357 25.55 12.97 -22.52
CA PHE A 357 25.08 12.04 -23.56
C PHE A 357 25.44 10.58 -23.25
N SER A 358 26.69 10.29 -22.83
CA SER A 358 27.08 8.92 -22.44
C SER A 358 26.30 8.41 -21.23
N SER A 359 26.07 9.27 -20.23
CA SER A 359 25.25 8.95 -19.05
C SER A 359 23.79 8.67 -19.41
N ILE A 360 23.23 9.43 -20.36
CA ILE A 360 21.86 9.24 -20.88
C ILE A 360 21.77 7.95 -21.70
N VAL A 361 22.81 7.59 -22.47
CA VAL A 361 22.87 6.33 -23.24
C VAL A 361 22.95 5.12 -22.30
N GLU A 362 23.81 5.13 -21.27
CA GLU A 362 23.87 4.03 -20.28
C GLU A 362 22.56 3.89 -19.48
N LEU A 363 21.84 4.99 -19.24
CA LEU A 363 20.53 4.98 -18.59
C LEU A 363 19.41 4.51 -19.54
N ALA A 364 19.50 4.82 -20.83
CA ALA A 364 18.59 4.34 -21.87
C ALA A 364 18.77 2.85 -22.19
N GLU A 365 19.98 2.30 -22.05
CA GLU A 365 20.21 0.84 -22.10
C GLU A 365 19.59 0.11 -20.89
N ARG A 366 19.45 0.79 -19.74
CA ARG A 366 18.85 0.22 -18.51
C ARG A 366 17.36 0.54 -18.29
N GLY A 367 16.76 1.40 -19.11
CA GLY A 367 15.41 1.94 -18.89
C GLY A 367 14.53 1.91 -20.14
N SER A 368 13.21 1.92 -19.96
CA SER A 368 12.28 2.02 -21.09
C SER A 368 12.41 3.39 -21.78
N TYR A 369 12.80 3.39 -23.04
CA TYR A 369 12.89 4.57 -23.93
C TYR A 369 11.70 5.53 -23.78
N ALA A 370 10.48 5.00 -23.70
CA ALA A 370 9.26 5.80 -23.58
C ALA A 370 9.19 6.59 -22.26
N GLY A 371 9.77 6.05 -21.17
CA GLY A 371 9.90 6.75 -19.90
C GLY A 371 10.88 7.92 -19.97
N LEU A 372 12.04 7.71 -20.61
CA LEU A 372 13.05 8.76 -20.80
C LEU A 372 12.53 9.90 -21.70
N VAL A 373 11.92 9.58 -22.85
CA VAL A 373 11.28 10.59 -23.71
C VAL A 373 10.23 11.38 -22.94
N LYS A 374 9.37 10.70 -22.16
CA LYS A 374 8.36 11.37 -21.35
C LYS A 374 9.02 12.31 -20.33
N GLN A 375 10.05 11.87 -19.61
CA GLN A 375 10.75 12.68 -18.62
C GLN A 375 11.34 13.95 -19.24
N VAL A 376 12.04 13.85 -20.37
CA VAL A 376 12.64 15.02 -21.04
C VAL A 376 11.56 15.97 -21.60
N LEU A 377 10.42 15.44 -22.08
CA LEU A 377 9.29 16.27 -22.50
C LEU A 377 8.60 16.98 -21.31
N ASP A 378 8.43 16.30 -20.18
CA ASP A 378 7.85 16.87 -18.96
C ASP A 378 8.77 17.97 -18.37
N GLU A 379 10.09 17.74 -18.35
CA GLU A 379 11.11 18.72 -17.94
C GLU A 379 11.11 19.94 -18.88
N ARG A 380 11.18 19.73 -20.20
CA ARG A 380 11.08 20.79 -21.21
C ARG A 380 9.82 21.63 -21.05
N ARG A 381 8.67 21.00 -20.77
CA ARG A 381 7.40 21.72 -20.53
C ARG A 381 7.48 22.57 -19.26
N GLY A 382 8.12 22.09 -18.20
CA GLY A 382 8.43 22.88 -17.00
C GLY A 382 9.26 24.12 -17.34
N LEU A 383 10.37 23.94 -18.04
CA LEU A 383 11.26 25.03 -18.48
C LEU A 383 10.56 26.07 -19.35
N MET A 384 9.69 25.66 -20.28
CA MET A 384 8.89 26.59 -21.09
C MET A 384 7.88 27.41 -20.26
N ASN A 385 7.28 26.81 -19.23
CA ASN A 385 6.38 27.52 -18.33
C ASN A 385 7.13 28.56 -17.47
N GLU A 386 8.31 28.20 -16.96
CA GLU A 386 9.19 29.12 -16.23
C GLU A 386 9.67 30.27 -17.12
N LEU A 387 10.11 29.96 -18.35
CA LEU A 387 10.51 30.97 -19.34
C LEU A 387 9.37 31.96 -19.62
N ALA A 388 8.14 31.47 -19.88
CA ALA A 388 6.99 32.33 -20.13
C ALA A 388 6.65 33.25 -18.93
N ALA A 389 6.87 32.77 -17.70
CA ALA A 389 6.71 33.60 -16.50
C ALA A 389 7.78 34.71 -16.42
N LEU A 390 9.05 34.39 -16.67
CA LEU A 390 10.16 35.36 -16.68
C LEU A 390 10.01 36.39 -17.82
N GLU A 391 9.55 35.97 -19.00
CA GLU A 391 9.30 36.87 -20.12
C GLU A 391 8.14 37.84 -19.85
N LYS A 392 7.05 37.34 -19.26
CA LYS A 392 5.94 38.18 -18.78
C LYS A 392 6.38 39.15 -17.69
N GLU A 393 7.27 38.73 -16.80
CA GLU A 393 7.85 39.60 -15.77
C GLU A 393 8.73 40.71 -16.39
N ARG A 394 9.57 40.36 -17.37
CA ARG A 394 10.38 41.32 -18.14
C ARG A 394 9.49 42.32 -18.89
N GLU A 395 8.44 41.84 -19.54
CA GLU A 395 7.50 42.66 -20.29
C GLU A 395 6.75 43.63 -19.37
N SER A 396 6.22 43.16 -18.24
CA SER A 396 5.52 44.02 -17.27
C SER A 396 6.42 45.10 -16.65
N ALA A 397 7.72 44.83 -16.49
CA ALA A 397 8.71 45.83 -16.06
C ALA A 397 9.05 46.89 -17.14
N THR A 398 8.64 46.69 -18.41
CA THR A 398 9.01 47.57 -19.54
C THR A 398 7.84 48.31 -20.18
N ILE A 399 6.61 47.75 -20.18
CA ILE A 399 5.49 48.30 -20.95
C ILE A 399 4.82 49.53 -20.32
N GLY A 400 4.81 49.67 -18.99
CA GLY A 400 3.95 50.66 -18.32
C GLY A 400 4.43 52.12 -18.30
N GLY A 401 5.66 52.42 -18.71
CA GLY A 401 6.35 53.61 -18.20
C GLY A 401 5.78 54.99 -18.58
N ASN A 402 5.46 55.22 -19.85
CA ASN A 402 5.54 56.60 -20.38
C ASN A 402 4.36 57.54 -20.02
N GLU A 403 3.27 57.05 -19.43
CA GLU A 403 2.07 57.87 -19.15
C GLU A 403 1.43 57.64 -17.75
N ILE A 404 2.00 56.80 -16.88
CA ILE A 404 1.35 56.54 -15.56
C ILE A 404 1.58 57.70 -14.59
N THR A 405 0.54 58.54 -14.45
CA THR A 405 0.48 59.57 -13.41
C THR A 405 0.06 58.95 -12.08
N ILE A 406 1.01 58.79 -11.15
CA ILE A 406 0.73 58.29 -9.80
C ILE A 406 0.21 59.44 -8.92
N THR A 407 -0.94 59.23 -8.28
CA THR A 407 -1.51 60.18 -7.31
C THR A 407 -0.71 60.19 -6.00
N THR A 408 -0.71 61.32 -5.30
CA THR A 408 0.16 61.56 -4.12
C THR A 408 0.04 60.49 -3.01
N ASN A 409 -1.13 59.88 -2.86
CA ASN A 409 -1.38 58.90 -1.79
C ASN A 409 -1.15 57.44 -2.21
N PHE A 410 -1.04 57.15 -3.51
CA PHE A 410 -1.07 55.78 -4.05
C PHE A 410 0.01 54.85 -3.49
N VAL A 411 1.20 55.38 -3.19
CA VAL A 411 2.31 54.61 -2.59
C VAL A 411 1.97 54.23 -1.14
N GLY A 412 1.42 55.17 -0.36
CA GLY A 412 0.97 54.93 1.01
C GLY A 412 -0.22 53.97 1.07
N ASP A 413 -1.18 54.12 0.16
CA ASP A 413 -2.33 53.20 0.02
C ASP A 413 -1.85 51.77 -0.31
N ALA A 414 -0.86 51.64 -1.19
CA ALA A 414 -0.23 50.36 -1.51
C ALA A 414 0.52 49.74 -0.31
N ALA A 415 1.30 50.54 0.43
CA ALA A 415 2.01 50.07 1.62
C ALA A 415 1.03 49.59 2.71
N ALA A 416 -0.05 50.34 2.94
CA ALA A 416 -1.13 49.96 3.87
C ALA A 416 -1.85 48.67 3.45
N ALA A 417 -2.14 48.51 2.15
CA ALA A 417 -2.73 47.29 1.59
C ALA A 417 -1.78 46.08 1.76
N LEU A 418 -0.49 46.23 1.45
CA LEU A 418 0.51 45.18 1.61
C LEU A 418 0.66 44.74 3.07
N ASN A 419 0.68 45.68 4.01
CA ASN A 419 0.74 45.39 5.45
C ASN A 419 -0.53 44.65 5.93
N THR A 420 -1.70 45.02 5.42
CA THR A 420 -2.97 44.33 5.70
C THR A 420 -2.93 42.88 5.21
N LEU A 421 -2.52 42.65 3.96
CA LEU A 421 -2.38 41.31 3.37
C LEU A 421 -1.35 40.46 4.11
N THR A 422 -0.19 41.04 4.45
CA THR A 422 0.87 40.38 5.23
C THR A 422 0.35 39.96 6.62
N SER A 423 -0.45 40.81 7.27
CA SER A 423 -1.09 40.50 8.55
C SER A 423 -2.08 39.33 8.42
N GLN A 424 -3.02 39.41 7.48
CA GLN A 424 -4.02 38.36 7.23
C GLN A 424 -3.36 37.02 6.89
N TYR A 425 -2.41 36.99 5.96
CA TYR A 425 -1.64 35.80 5.59
C TYR A 425 -0.94 35.19 6.80
N SER A 426 -0.27 36.01 7.61
CA SER A 426 0.46 35.53 8.78
C SER A 426 -0.43 35.04 9.93
N GLN A 427 -1.68 35.48 9.99
CA GLN A 427 -2.71 34.92 10.88
C GLN A 427 -3.22 33.59 10.33
N MET A 428 -3.44 33.50 9.02
CA MET A 428 -3.90 32.29 8.34
C MET A 428 -2.87 31.15 8.45
N LEU A 429 -1.58 31.45 8.30
CA LEU A 429 -0.49 30.49 8.50
C LEU A 429 -0.49 29.91 9.92
N ARG A 430 -0.67 30.74 10.95
CA ARG A 430 -0.78 30.28 12.35
C ARG A 430 -2.01 29.40 12.58
N LEU A 431 -3.14 29.74 11.96
CA LEU A 431 -4.34 28.90 12.01
C LEU A 431 -4.14 27.58 11.25
N ALA A 432 -3.38 27.57 10.16
CA ALA A 432 -3.00 26.35 9.45
C ALA A 432 -2.11 25.45 10.33
N GLU A 433 -1.06 26.01 10.94
CA GLU A 433 -0.19 25.28 11.89
C GLU A 433 -0.99 24.66 13.05
N ASP A 434 -1.91 25.42 13.65
CA ASP A 434 -2.74 24.95 14.76
C ASP A 434 -3.79 23.93 14.32
N GLN A 435 -4.39 24.12 13.13
CA GLN A 435 -5.35 23.16 12.55
C GLN A 435 -4.67 21.84 12.14
N LEU A 436 -3.44 21.87 11.61
CA LEU A 436 -2.68 20.64 11.34
C LEU A 436 -2.30 19.92 12.64
N ARG A 437 -1.88 20.67 13.67
CA ARG A 437 -1.57 20.13 15.00
C ARG A 437 -2.79 19.51 15.68
N THR A 438 -3.95 20.15 15.57
CA THR A 438 -5.17 19.76 16.31
C THR A 438 -6.02 18.73 15.53
N ARG A 439 -6.15 18.84 14.20
CA ARG A 439 -6.88 17.87 13.36
C ARG A 439 -6.00 16.74 12.81
N GLY A 440 -4.70 16.72 13.12
CA GLY A 440 -3.82 15.58 12.85
C GLY A 440 -3.94 14.42 13.85
N GLY A 441 -4.90 14.48 14.79
CA GLY A 441 -4.89 13.62 15.98
C GLY A 441 -5.00 12.10 15.74
N GLU A 442 -5.55 11.66 14.61
CA GLU A 442 -5.87 10.25 14.36
C GLU A 442 -5.23 9.75 13.06
N LEU A 443 -4.26 8.83 13.22
CA LEU A 443 -3.67 8.06 12.11
C LEU A 443 -4.47 6.80 11.75
N PHE A 444 -5.48 6.45 12.56
CA PHE A 444 -6.28 5.25 12.36
C PHE A 444 -7.71 5.42 12.88
N GLU A 445 -8.58 4.52 12.43
CA GLU A 445 -9.96 4.36 12.91
C GLU A 445 -10.27 2.86 13.03
N PRO A 446 -10.93 2.38 14.10
CA PRO A 446 -11.34 0.98 14.21
C PRO A 446 -12.37 0.60 13.16
N LEU A 447 -12.02 -0.32 12.25
CA LEU A 447 -12.99 -0.94 11.33
C LEU A 447 -13.79 -2.04 12.03
N LEU A 448 -13.11 -2.82 12.87
CA LEU A 448 -13.68 -3.86 13.73
C LEU A 448 -12.93 -3.82 15.06
N GLY A 449 -13.65 -3.86 16.18
CA GLY A 449 -13.03 -3.94 17.51
C GLY A 449 -12.15 -5.20 17.67
N PRO A 450 -11.20 -5.21 18.62
CA PRO A 450 -10.38 -6.39 18.88
C PRO A 450 -11.27 -7.59 19.17
N ARG A 451 -10.94 -8.75 18.58
CA ARG A 451 -11.66 -10.00 18.80
C ARG A 451 -10.71 -11.20 18.82
N LEU A 452 -11.11 -12.25 19.51
CA LEU A 452 -10.42 -13.54 19.43
C LEU A 452 -10.55 -14.12 18.01
N GLY A 453 -9.51 -14.80 17.54
CA GLY A 453 -9.49 -15.44 16.23
C GLY A 453 -10.48 -16.61 16.14
N ASP A 454 -11.29 -16.62 15.08
CA ASP A 454 -12.31 -17.64 14.82
C ASP A 454 -11.67 -19.00 14.46
N SER A 455 -11.24 -19.79 15.44
CA SER A 455 -11.04 -21.24 15.30
C SER A 455 -12.30 -21.98 15.75
N PRO A 456 -13.03 -22.70 14.87
CA PRO A 456 -14.17 -23.49 15.30
C PRO A 456 -13.69 -24.66 16.18
N LEU A 457 -14.19 -24.70 17.42
CA LEU A 457 -13.91 -25.72 18.45
C LEU A 457 -14.10 -27.18 17.96
N ILE A 458 -14.86 -27.37 16.88
CA ILE A 458 -15.02 -28.64 16.17
C ILE A 458 -14.74 -28.38 14.69
N SER A 459 -13.57 -28.81 14.20
CA SER A 459 -13.25 -28.79 12.78
C SER A 459 -13.72 -30.09 12.10
N LEU A 460 -13.97 -30.06 10.79
CA LEU A 460 -14.26 -31.28 10.02
C LEU A 460 -13.13 -32.33 10.19
N ARG A 461 -11.88 -31.86 10.34
CA ARG A 461 -10.70 -32.68 10.60
C ARG A 461 -10.76 -33.39 11.96
N SER A 462 -11.23 -32.74 13.03
CA SER A 462 -11.38 -33.40 14.33
C SER A 462 -12.46 -34.48 14.30
N LEU A 463 -13.57 -34.25 13.59
CA LEU A 463 -14.62 -35.26 13.41
C LEU A 463 -14.11 -36.47 12.60
N MET A 464 -13.32 -36.23 11.55
CA MET A 464 -12.64 -37.28 10.77
C MET A 464 -11.65 -38.10 11.62
N ILE A 465 -10.92 -37.47 12.55
CA ILE A 465 -9.99 -38.18 13.45
C ILE A 465 -10.73 -39.11 14.41
N VAL A 466 -11.86 -38.70 15.01
CA VAL A 466 -12.68 -39.58 15.87
C VAL A 466 -13.23 -40.76 15.06
N ALA A 467 -13.75 -40.50 13.86
CA ALA A 467 -14.27 -41.55 12.98
C ALA A 467 -13.18 -42.55 12.59
N ALA A 468 -11.99 -42.08 12.21
CA ALA A 468 -10.84 -42.93 11.88
C ALA A 468 -10.37 -43.78 13.09
N ALA A 469 -10.33 -43.20 14.29
CA ALA A 469 -9.97 -43.91 15.52
C ALA A 469 -10.96 -45.04 15.86
N GLY A 470 -12.26 -44.80 15.69
CA GLY A 470 -13.30 -45.82 15.87
C GLY A 470 -13.19 -46.98 14.87
N LEU A 471 -12.95 -46.67 13.59
CA LEU A 471 -12.76 -47.68 12.54
C LEU A 471 -11.47 -48.49 12.75
N ALA A 472 -10.37 -47.84 13.12
CA ALA A 472 -9.12 -48.52 13.46
C ALA A 472 -9.28 -49.45 14.68
N GLY A 473 -10.00 -49.01 15.72
CA GLY A 473 -10.28 -49.83 16.89
C GLY A 473 -11.15 -51.05 16.60
N LEU A 474 -12.15 -50.91 15.72
CA LEU A 474 -12.93 -52.04 15.23
C LEU A 474 -12.05 -53.06 14.49
N LEU A 475 -11.25 -52.61 13.51
CA LEU A 475 -10.36 -53.47 12.74
C LEU A 475 -9.35 -54.21 13.63
N LEU A 476 -8.69 -53.51 14.56
CA LEU A 476 -7.76 -54.11 15.51
C LEU A 476 -8.44 -55.14 16.42
N SER A 477 -9.66 -54.87 16.89
CA SER A 477 -10.42 -55.82 17.73
C SER A 477 -10.79 -57.10 16.98
N VAL A 478 -11.23 -56.99 15.71
CA VAL A 478 -11.57 -58.14 14.87
C VAL A 478 -10.33 -58.97 14.55
N THR A 479 -9.24 -58.31 14.18
CA THR A 479 -7.96 -58.97 13.85
C THR A 479 -7.37 -59.67 15.08
N GLY A 480 -7.40 -59.01 16.25
CA GLY A 480 -6.96 -59.60 17.52
C GLY A 480 -7.75 -60.84 17.93
N VAL A 481 -9.08 -60.82 17.78
CA VAL A 481 -9.93 -62.00 18.06
C VAL A 481 -9.67 -63.16 17.09
N LEU A 482 -9.41 -62.86 15.80
CA LEU A 482 -9.07 -63.87 14.80
C LEU A 482 -7.72 -64.54 15.11
N ILE A 483 -6.69 -63.76 15.48
CA ILE A 483 -5.36 -64.27 15.86
C ILE A 483 -5.42 -65.05 17.18
N ALA A 484 -6.10 -64.53 18.20
CA ALA A 484 -6.29 -65.26 19.47
C ALA A 484 -7.05 -66.58 19.26
N GLY A 485 -7.95 -66.63 18.26
CA GLY A 485 -8.67 -67.82 17.85
C GLY A 485 -7.87 -68.82 17.00
N SER A 486 -6.79 -68.42 16.33
CA SER A 486 -5.92 -69.36 15.58
C SER A 486 -4.90 -70.05 16.48
N ILE A 487 -4.39 -69.34 17.50
CA ILE A 487 -3.39 -69.84 18.46
C ILE A 487 -4.00 -70.90 19.41
N ARG A 488 -5.31 -70.83 19.72
CA ARG A 488 -6.02 -71.81 20.56
C ARG A 488 -6.58 -73.01 19.77
N ARG A 489 -5.76 -73.65 18.92
CA ARG A 489 -6.03 -75.03 18.48
C ARG A 489 -5.44 -75.98 19.52
N PRO A 490 -6.23 -76.85 20.19
CA PRO A 490 -5.64 -77.91 21.01
C PRO A 490 -4.81 -78.84 20.12
N PRO A 491 -3.72 -79.44 20.63
CA PRO A 491 -2.97 -80.45 19.87
C PRO A 491 -3.89 -81.63 19.55
N PRO A 492 -3.66 -82.34 18.43
CA PRO A 492 -4.46 -83.51 18.08
C PRO A 492 -4.36 -84.56 19.20
N SER A 493 -5.52 -85.02 19.68
CA SER A 493 -5.58 -86.19 20.56
C SER A 493 -5.27 -87.42 19.73
N ASN A 494 -4.09 -88.00 19.92
CA ASN A 494 -3.76 -89.29 19.34
C ASN A 494 -4.74 -90.37 19.84
N ALA A 495 -5.32 -91.10 18.91
CA ALA A 495 -5.92 -92.41 19.08
C ALA A 495 -5.19 -93.38 18.14
#